data_AF-H3C523-F1
#
_entry.id   AF-H3C523-F1
#
_cell.length_a   1.000
_cell.length_b   1.000
_cell.length_c   1.000
_cell.angle_alpha   90.00
_cell.angle_beta   90.00
_cell.angle_gamma   90.00
#
_symmetry.space_group_name_H-M   'P 1'
#
loop_
_entity.id
_entity.type
_entity.pdbx_description
1 polymer ?
#
loop_
_entity_poly.entity_id
_entity_poly.type
_entity_poly.pdbx_seq_one_letter_code
_entity_poly.pdbx_strand_id
1 'polypeptide(L)'
;MTWDVSSLLVLTISASSRNVTTSSEQFSASFCWPADTSCVEFTIQNISRGQAGPLVCSVLGPYGSKTANLSVQESGTVSITGGGLTVEKEQRVEFQCLTSGWYPQPTIGWSLNGQPADSSQYNSSSAAVGDTFNSTSVLTFQAVSSTTVECWATVLALSRPKASQVFLAVGPGPPDWTVLVALVVSIGGFALLVLFIYGIVFCYKRRIGKGTFHSQLVETSLCLDL
;
A
#
# COMPACT_ATOMS: atom_id res chain seq x y z
N MET A 1 -30.91 -21.41 33.54
CA MET A 1 -29.71 -21.44 32.67
C MET A 1 -28.61 -20.73 33.41
N THR A 2 -27.40 -21.28 33.41
CA THR A 2 -26.23 -20.68 34.04
C THR A 2 -25.13 -20.48 33.00
N TRP A 3 -24.28 -19.48 33.25
CA TRP A 3 -23.11 -19.19 32.45
C TRP A 3 -21.88 -19.15 33.33
N ASP A 4 -20.88 -19.91 32.92
CA ASP A 4 -19.62 -20.05 33.61
C ASP A 4 -18.49 -19.55 32.69
N VAL A 5 -17.69 -18.61 33.19
CA VAL A 5 -16.52 -18.07 32.48
C VAL A 5 -15.29 -18.50 33.27
N SER A 6 -14.38 -19.23 32.62
CA SER A 6 -13.19 -19.77 33.30
C SER A 6 -13.54 -20.55 34.58
N SER A 7 -14.58 -21.38 34.54
CA SER A 7 -15.13 -22.17 35.66
C SER A 7 -15.76 -21.40 36.83
N LEU A 8 -15.96 -20.09 36.69
CA LEU A 8 -16.68 -19.27 37.65
C LEU A 8 -18.10 -18.99 37.15
N LEU A 9 -19.10 -19.28 37.98
CA LEU A 9 -20.49 -18.92 37.70
C LEU A 9 -20.65 -17.40 37.70
N VAL A 10 -20.86 -16.82 36.52
CA VAL A 10 -20.94 -15.36 36.36
C VAL A 10 -22.36 -14.83 36.20
N LEU A 11 -23.28 -15.66 35.70
CA LEU A 11 -24.63 -15.24 35.37
C LEU A 11 -25.61 -16.41 35.48
N THR A 12 -26.79 -16.16 36.07
CA THR A 12 -27.89 -17.11 36.18
C THR A 12 -29.18 -16.49 35.64
N ILE A 13 -29.91 -17.25 34.83
CA ILE A 13 -31.18 -16.84 34.21
C ILE A 13 -32.27 -17.82 34.62
N SER A 14 -33.35 -17.28 35.17
CA SER A 14 -34.57 -18.00 35.43
C SER A 14 -35.56 -17.76 34.30
N ALA A 15 -35.85 -18.78 33.49
CA ALA A 15 -36.77 -18.66 32.36
C ALA A 15 -38.22 -18.37 32.79
N SER A 16 -38.64 -18.87 33.96
CA SER A 16 -39.99 -18.69 34.49
C SER A 16 -40.27 -17.27 34.98
N SER A 17 -39.30 -16.67 35.68
CA SER A 17 -39.41 -15.30 36.21
C SER A 17 -38.82 -14.24 35.27
N ARG A 18 -38.08 -14.67 34.22
CA ARG A 18 -37.27 -13.83 33.34
C ARG A 18 -36.24 -12.97 34.08
N ASN A 19 -35.93 -13.33 35.33
CA ASN A 19 -34.94 -12.65 36.12
C ASN A 19 -33.53 -13.11 35.73
N VAL A 20 -32.65 -12.11 35.57
CA VAL A 20 -31.23 -12.29 35.32
C VAL A 20 -30.49 -11.88 36.58
N THR A 21 -29.67 -12.77 37.13
CA THR A 21 -28.82 -12.51 38.29
C THR A 21 -27.38 -12.60 37.84
N THR A 22 -26.61 -11.54 38.05
CA THR A 22 -25.23 -11.41 37.61
C THR A 22 -24.30 -11.29 38.81
N SER A 23 -23.08 -11.78 38.66
CA SER A 23 -22.02 -11.66 39.67
C SER A 23 -21.35 -10.28 39.67
N SER A 24 -21.43 -9.57 38.54
CA SER A 24 -20.77 -8.29 38.27
C SER A 24 -21.46 -7.57 37.11
N GLU A 25 -21.36 -6.24 37.07
CA GLU A 25 -21.83 -5.38 35.98
C GLU A 25 -21.12 -5.66 34.63
N GLN A 26 -20.01 -6.40 34.66
CA GLN A 26 -19.32 -6.83 33.45
C GLN A 26 -20.17 -7.79 32.60
N PHE A 27 -21.09 -8.52 33.23
CA PHE A 27 -21.86 -9.59 32.60
C PHE A 27 -23.32 -9.17 32.52
N SER A 28 -23.93 -9.29 31.34
CA SER A 28 -25.35 -9.06 31.15
C SER A 28 -25.95 -10.10 30.22
N ALA A 29 -27.26 -10.33 30.34
CA ALA A 29 -27.98 -11.17 29.42
C ALA A 29 -29.35 -10.57 29.09
N SER A 30 -29.78 -10.78 27.85
CA SER A 30 -31.08 -10.36 27.34
C SER A 30 -31.72 -11.52 26.56
N PHE A 31 -33.05 -11.57 26.54
CA PHE A 31 -33.76 -12.46 25.65
C PHE A 31 -33.81 -11.83 24.26
N CYS A 32 -33.51 -12.61 23.22
CA CYS A 32 -33.51 -12.09 21.84
C CYS A 32 -34.91 -11.60 21.42
N TRP A 33 -35.95 -12.17 22.01
CA TRP A 33 -37.35 -11.88 21.68
C TRP A 33 -38.18 -11.67 22.96
N PRO A 34 -39.21 -10.79 22.95
CA PRO A 34 -40.03 -10.54 24.14
C PRO A 34 -40.95 -11.71 24.52
N ALA A 35 -41.42 -12.48 23.55
CA ALA A 35 -42.39 -13.55 23.76
C ALA A 35 -41.75 -14.93 23.95
N ASP A 36 -40.47 -15.07 23.60
CA ASP A 36 -39.78 -16.35 23.52
C ASP A 36 -38.54 -16.37 24.43
N THR A 37 -38.35 -17.49 25.13
CA THR A 37 -37.22 -17.72 26.03
C THR A 37 -36.19 -18.70 25.45
N SER A 38 -36.38 -19.11 24.18
CA SER A 38 -35.50 -20.02 23.46
C SER A 38 -34.12 -19.44 23.13
N CYS A 39 -34.04 -18.11 23.01
CA CYS A 39 -32.83 -17.40 22.61
C CYS A 39 -32.43 -16.39 23.68
N VAL A 40 -31.19 -16.52 24.14
CA VAL A 40 -30.56 -15.64 25.13
C VAL A 40 -29.27 -15.12 24.53
N GLU A 41 -29.12 -13.81 24.51
CA GLU A 41 -27.88 -13.13 24.19
C GLU A 41 -27.11 -12.86 25.49
N PHE A 42 -25.89 -13.40 25.56
CA PHE A 42 -24.97 -13.16 26.66
C PHE A 42 -23.92 -12.15 26.23
N THR A 43 -23.79 -11.06 26.99
CA THR A 43 -22.87 -9.96 26.72
C THR A 43 -21.86 -9.84 27.85
N ILE A 44 -20.58 -9.75 27.49
CA ILE A 44 -19.48 -9.45 28.41
C ILE A 44 -18.87 -8.11 27.98
N GLN A 45 -18.86 -7.14 28.88
CA GLN A 45 -18.27 -5.82 28.64
C GLN A 45 -16.84 -5.76 29.20
N ASN A 46 -16.04 -4.76 28.78
CA ASN A 46 -14.70 -4.53 29.33
C ASN A 46 -13.82 -5.80 29.43
N ILE A 47 -13.84 -6.63 28.38
CA ILE A 47 -13.10 -7.89 28.33
C ILE A 47 -11.59 -7.63 28.40
N SER A 48 -10.89 -8.47 29.16
CA SER A 48 -9.42 -8.54 29.21
C SER A 48 -8.89 -9.84 28.62
N ARG A 49 -7.61 -9.86 28.21
CA ARG A 49 -6.96 -11.05 27.63
C ARG A 49 -7.00 -12.27 28.56
N GLY A 50 -6.89 -12.06 29.86
CA GLY A 50 -6.92 -13.13 30.87
C GLY A 50 -8.27 -13.85 30.97
N GLN A 51 -9.33 -13.29 30.37
CA GLN A 51 -10.65 -13.93 30.33
C GLN A 51 -10.85 -14.81 29.09
N ALA A 52 -9.87 -14.86 28.17
CA ALA A 52 -9.89 -15.78 27.05
C ALA A 52 -9.91 -17.23 27.54
N GLY A 53 -10.68 -18.08 26.86
CA GLY A 53 -10.82 -19.50 27.22
C GLY A 53 -12.26 -19.98 27.18
N PRO A 54 -12.54 -21.14 27.78
CA PRO A 54 -13.85 -21.77 27.68
C PRO A 54 -14.92 -20.99 28.45
N LEU A 55 -16.06 -20.81 27.79
CA LEU A 55 -17.30 -20.35 28.39
C LEU A 55 -18.34 -21.47 28.30
N VAL A 56 -18.98 -21.80 29.41
CA VAL A 56 -19.93 -22.91 29.50
C VAL A 56 -21.31 -22.35 29.78
N CYS A 57 -22.26 -22.75 28.95
CA CYS A 57 -23.68 -22.55 29.19
C CYS A 57 -24.29 -23.86 29.68
N SER A 58 -25.00 -23.84 30.80
CA SER A 58 -25.72 -24.99 31.32
C SER A 58 -27.21 -24.71 31.44
N VAL A 59 -28.03 -25.62 30.90
CA VAL A 59 -29.49 -25.56 30.95
C VAL A 59 -29.99 -26.80 31.69
N LEU A 60 -30.93 -26.60 32.62
CA LEU A 60 -31.50 -27.68 33.41
C LEU A 60 -32.32 -28.64 32.52
N GLY A 61 -32.36 -29.91 32.93
CA GLY A 61 -33.08 -30.95 32.20
C GLY A 61 -32.23 -31.56 31.07
N PRO A 62 -32.84 -31.95 29.93
CA PRO A 62 -32.16 -32.77 28.91
C PRO A 62 -31.14 -32.00 28.08
N TYR A 63 -31.12 -30.67 28.16
CA TYR A 63 -30.27 -29.81 27.32
C TYR A 63 -28.79 -29.82 27.74
N GLY A 64 -28.51 -30.10 29.02
CA GLY A 64 -27.16 -30.24 29.54
C GLY A 64 -26.31 -28.97 29.40
N SER A 65 -25.01 -29.17 29.20
CA SER A 65 -24.02 -28.09 29.11
C SER A 65 -23.40 -28.01 27.71
N LYS A 66 -23.20 -26.79 27.21
CA LYS A 66 -22.52 -26.49 25.95
C LYS A 66 -21.34 -25.56 26.24
N THR A 67 -20.22 -25.81 25.57
CA THR A 67 -19.00 -25.02 25.74
C THR A 67 -18.69 -24.29 24.43
N ALA A 68 -18.36 -23.01 24.54
CA ALA A 68 -17.75 -22.22 23.47
C ALA A 68 -16.39 -21.69 23.94
N ASN A 69 -15.61 -21.12 23.03
CA ASN A 69 -14.27 -20.62 23.35
C ASN A 69 -14.20 -19.11 23.08
N LEU A 70 -13.96 -18.32 24.13
CA LEU A 70 -13.78 -16.88 24.04
C LEU A 70 -12.35 -16.57 23.59
N SER A 71 -12.20 -15.98 22.41
CA SER A 71 -10.93 -15.43 21.94
C SER A 71 -10.96 -13.91 22.02
N VAL A 72 -9.93 -13.32 22.62
CA VAL A 72 -9.80 -11.87 22.77
C VAL A 72 -8.76 -11.37 21.78
N GLN A 73 -9.09 -10.31 21.04
CA GLN A 73 -8.21 -9.70 20.05
C GLN A 73 -8.23 -8.19 20.23
N GLU A 74 -7.06 -7.57 20.15
CA GLU A 74 -6.85 -6.15 20.36
C GLU A 74 -6.24 -5.52 19.11
N SER A 75 -6.82 -4.40 18.70
CA SER A 75 -6.32 -3.62 17.57
C SER A 75 -5.15 -2.73 18.00
N GLY A 76 -4.09 -2.71 17.22
CA GLY A 76 -2.96 -1.81 17.41
C GLY A 76 -3.07 -0.51 16.60
N THR A 77 -1.92 0.06 16.28
CA THR A 77 -1.75 1.21 15.37
C THR A 77 -1.25 0.74 14.01
N VAL A 78 -1.49 1.58 12.98
CA VAL A 78 -1.00 1.41 11.61
C VAL A 78 -0.48 2.75 11.16
N SER A 79 0.75 2.80 10.67
CA SER A 79 1.36 3.98 10.09
C SER A 79 2.12 3.61 8.84
N ILE A 80 1.83 4.31 7.76
CA ILE A 80 2.59 4.23 6.53
C ILE A 80 3.70 5.28 6.53
N THR A 81 4.86 4.89 6.03
CA THR A 81 6.06 5.70 5.91
C THR A 81 6.63 5.53 4.51
N GLY A 82 7.28 6.57 4.00
CA GLY A 82 7.47 6.76 2.57
C GLY A 82 6.19 7.32 1.94
N GLY A 83 6.32 8.39 1.16
CA GLY A 83 5.17 9.00 0.47
C GLY A 83 4.73 10.38 0.95
N GLY A 84 5.15 11.37 0.17
CA GLY A 84 4.71 12.78 0.10
C GLY A 84 5.46 13.45 -1.06
N LEU A 85 5.89 12.63 -2.02
CA LEU A 85 6.99 12.88 -2.94
C LEU A 85 6.41 12.91 -4.35
N THR A 86 6.76 13.93 -5.10
CA THR A 86 6.61 13.91 -6.55
C THR A 86 7.72 13.04 -7.10
N VAL A 87 7.37 11.95 -7.77
CA VAL A 87 8.32 11.02 -8.38
C VAL A 87 8.25 11.11 -9.89
N GLU A 88 9.34 10.77 -10.57
CA GLU A 88 9.33 10.69 -12.02
C GLU A 88 8.51 9.50 -12.50
N LYS A 89 7.91 9.63 -13.68
CA LYS A 89 7.18 8.53 -14.31
C LYS A 89 8.10 7.32 -14.52
N GLU A 90 7.58 6.12 -14.27
CA GLU A 90 8.29 4.83 -14.33
C GLU A 90 9.35 4.62 -13.22
N GLN A 91 9.52 5.57 -12.31
CA GLN A 91 10.44 5.39 -11.18
C GLN A 91 9.92 4.29 -10.24
N ARG A 92 10.82 3.41 -9.80
CA ARG A 92 10.51 2.39 -8.79
C ARG A 92 10.45 3.05 -7.42
N VAL A 93 9.32 2.89 -6.73
CA VAL A 93 9.04 3.50 -5.42
C VAL A 93 8.82 2.43 -4.36
N GLU A 94 9.12 2.77 -3.12
CA GLU A 94 8.99 1.90 -1.95
C GLU A 94 8.20 2.59 -0.84
N PHE A 95 7.27 1.85 -0.24
CA PHE A 95 6.46 2.28 0.90
C PHE A 95 6.60 1.26 2.02
N GLN A 96 6.72 1.73 3.25
CA GLN A 96 6.85 0.89 4.43
C GLN A 96 5.68 1.14 5.37
N CYS A 97 4.97 0.06 5.70
CA CYS A 97 3.90 0.07 6.68
C CYS A 97 4.38 -0.54 7.99
N LEU A 98 4.16 0.18 9.07
CA LEU A 98 4.52 -0.19 10.43
C LEU A 98 3.24 -0.37 11.23
N THR A 99 3.13 -1.49 11.92
CA THR A 99 2.05 -1.78 12.84
C THR A 99 2.61 -2.07 14.23
N SER A 100 1.92 -1.60 15.28
CA SER A 100 2.39 -1.76 16.65
C SER A 100 1.25 -2.12 17.60
N GLY A 101 1.53 -3.01 18.56
CA GLY A 101 0.63 -3.32 19.67
C GLY A 101 -0.58 -4.17 19.28
N TRP A 102 -0.45 -5.07 18.30
CA TRP A 102 -1.54 -5.94 17.87
C TRP A 102 -1.59 -7.24 18.66
N TYR A 103 -2.78 -7.78 18.90
CA TYR A 103 -2.95 -9.13 19.44
C TYR A 103 -4.20 -9.81 18.85
N PRO A 104 -4.10 -11.01 18.25
CA PRO A 104 -2.88 -11.74 17.92
C PRO A 104 -2.10 -11.02 16.80
N GLN A 105 -1.18 -11.73 16.14
CA GLN A 105 -0.51 -11.23 14.95
C GLN A 105 -1.55 -10.73 13.92
N PRO A 106 -1.42 -9.48 13.44
CA PRO A 106 -2.36 -8.92 12.49
C PRO A 106 -2.09 -9.41 11.07
N THR A 107 -3.15 -9.49 10.27
CA THR A 107 -3.03 -9.62 8.81
C THR A 107 -2.82 -8.23 8.22
N ILE A 108 -1.75 -8.05 7.44
CA ILE A 108 -1.45 -6.80 6.76
C ILE A 108 -1.72 -6.96 5.27
N GLY A 109 -2.24 -5.91 4.64
CA GLY A 109 -2.30 -5.82 3.19
C GLY A 109 -2.23 -4.37 2.71
N TRP A 110 -2.23 -4.25 1.39
CA TRP A 110 -2.04 -3.00 0.68
C TRP A 110 -3.14 -2.78 -0.35
N SER A 111 -3.52 -1.53 -0.55
CA SER A 111 -4.40 -1.13 -1.65
C SER A 111 -3.82 0.08 -2.38
N LEU A 112 -4.02 0.11 -3.70
CA LEU A 112 -3.64 1.18 -4.61
C LEU A 112 -4.93 1.71 -5.24
N ASN A 113 -5.30 2.96 -4.94
CA ASN A 113 -6.60 3.54 -5.35
C ASN A 113 -7.80 2.65 -4.98
N GLY A 114 -7.76 2.00 -3.82
CA GLY A 114 -8.81 1.11 -3.32
C GLY A 114 -8.83 -0.29 -3.95
N GLN A 115 -7.92 -0.59 -4.89
CA GLN A 115 -7.74 -1.94 -5.43
C GLN A 115 -6.66 -2.70 -4.67
N PRO A 116 -6.83 -3.99 -4.35
CA PRO A 116 -5.82 -4.75 -3.64
C PRO A 116 -4.52 -4.84 -4.47
N ALA A 117 -3.39 -4.56 -3.83
CA ALA A 117 -2.08 -4.74 -4.45
C ALA A 117 -1.76 -6.23 -4.59
N ASP A 118 -0.90 -6.58 -5.56
CA ASP A 118 -0.46 -7.96 -5.73
C ASP A 118 0.42 -8.38 -4.55
N SER A 119 0.12 -9.54 -3.96
CA SER A 119 0.92 -10.21 -2.93
C SER A 119 2.39 -10.40 -3.31
N SER A 120 2.74 -10.46 -4.60
CA SER A 120 4.13 -10.55 -5.06
C SER A 120 4.93 -9.25 -4.90
N GLN A 121 4.24 -8.12 -4.74
CA GLN A 121 4.84 -6.78 -4.69
C GLN A 121 5.21 -6.32 -3.27
N TYR A 122 4.74 -7.05 -2.25
CA TYR A 122 5.04 -6.70 -0.87
C TYR A 122 5.48 -7.89 -0.04
N ASN A 123 6.34 -7.62 0.93
CA ASN A 123 6.78 -8.60 1.91
C ASN A 123 6.45 -8.10 3.31
N SER A 124 5.97 -8.99 4.17
CA SER A 124 5.56 -8.66 5.53
C SER A 124 6.34 -9.51 6.52
N SER A 125 6.84 -8.86 7.57
CA SER A 125 7.52 -9.48 8.70
C SER A 125 6.80 -9.09 9.99
N SER A 126 6.80 -9.98 10.98
CA SER A 126 6.16 -9.76 12.26
C SER A 126 7.07 -10.23 13.38
N ALA A 127 7.20 -9.44 14.43
CA ALA A 127 7.95 -9.76 15.63
C ALA A 127 7.05 -9.65 16.86
N ALA A 128 7.17 -10.63 17.76
CA ALA A 128 6.54 -10.56 19.07
C ALA A 128 7.31 -9.57 19.98
N VAL A 129 6.59 -8.69 20.64
CA VAL A 129 7.07 -7.74 21.64
C VAL A 129 6.21 -7.93 22.89
N GLY A 130 6.72 -8.72 23.84
CA GLY A 130 5.92 -9.23 24.95
C GLY A 130 4.75 -10.07 24.42
N ASP A 131 3.54 -9.75 24.85
CA ASP A 131 2.30 -10.40 24.39
C ASP A 131 1.68 -9.72 23.16
N THR A 132 2.37 -8.77 22.53
CA THR A 132 1.85 -8.06 21.34
C THR A 132 2.73 -8.31 20.13
N PHE A 133 2.21 -7.98 18.96
CA PHE A 133 2.89 -8.11 17.69
C PHE A 133 3.09 -6.74 17.07
N ASN A 134 4.33 -6.51 16.66
CA ASN A 134 4.71 -5.40 15.79
C ASN A 134 5.07 -6.00 14.44
N SER A 135 4.51 -5.44 13.37
CA SER A 135 4.76 -5.96 12.03
C SER A 135 5.20 -4.85 11.10
N THR A 136 6.03 -5.21 10.13
CA THR A 136 6.55 -4.32 9.10
C THR A 136 6.26 -4.94 7.75
N SER A 137 5.63 -4.18 6.86
CA SER A 137 5.39 -4.58 5.47
C SER A 137 6.02 -3.56 4.53
N VAL A 138 6.66 -4.03 3.46
CA VAL A 138 7.31 -3.18 2.47
C VAL A 138 6.69 -3.46 1.11
N LEU A 139 6.11 -2.44 0.47
CA LEU A 139 5.50 -2.50 -0.86
C LEU A 139 6.39 -1.78 -1.87
N THR A 140 6.67 -2.42 -3.00
CA THR A 140 7.48 -1.84 -4.07
C THR A 140 6.80 -1.97 -5.42
N PHE A 141 6.63 -0.86 -6.15
CA PHE A 141 6.03 -0.85 -7.49
C PHE A 141 6.56 0.30 -8.36
N GLN A 142 6.20 0.32 -9.65
CA GLN A 142 6.57 1.40 -10.58
C GLN A 142 5.52 2.51 -10.58
N ALA A 143 5.98 3.75 -10.51
CA ALA A 143 5.13 4.93 -10.48
C ALA A 143 4.64 5.31 -11.89
N VAL A 144 3.57 4.65 -12.34
CA VAL A 144 2.96 4.89 -13.67
C VAL A 144 2.02 6.10 -13.65
N SER A 145 1.27 6.26 -12.57
CA SER A 145 0.30 7.35 -12.38
C SER A 145 0.18 7.72 -10.91
N SER A 146 -0.33 8.92 -10.65
CA SER A 146 -0.61 9.37 -9.28
C SER A 146 -1.64 8.44 -8.63
N THR A 147 -1.32 7.93 -7.45
CA THR A 147 -2.11 6.90 -6.79
C THR A 147 -2.14 7.13 -5.28
N THR A 148 -3.27 6.80 -4.67
CA THR A 148 -3.39 6.74 -3.21
C THR A 148 -2.94 5.37 -2.77
N VAL A 149 -1.86 5.32 -2.00
CA VAL A 149 -1.32 4.10 -1.42
C VAL A 149 -1.85 3.97 0.00
N GLU A 150 -2.54 2.88 0.28
CA GLU A 150 -3.09 2.59 1.60
C GLU A 150 -2.53 1.27 2.11
N CYS A 151 -2.03 1.28 3.34
CA CYS A 151 -1.75 0.07 4.09
C CYS A 151 -2.86 -0.14 5.11
N TRP A 152 -3.30 -1.39 5.25
CA TRP A 152 -4.28 -1.78 6.25
C TRP A 152 -3.81 -2.99 7.06
N ALA A 153 -4.29 -3.07 8.30
CA ALA A 153 -4.09 -4.20 9.19
C ALA A 153 -5.41 -4.58 9.85
N THR A 154 -5.61 -5.89 10.04
CA THR A 154 -6.86 -6.41 10.58
C THR A 154 -6.66 -7.65 11.45
N VAL A 155 -7.64 -7.89 12.31
CA VAL A 155 -7.84 -9.10 13.12
C VAL A 155 -9.32 -9.48 13.04
N LEU A 156 -9.69 -10.72 13.35
CA LEU A 156 -11.07 -11.21 13.15
C LEU A 156 -12.11 -10.45 13.96
N ALA A 157 -11.73 -9.87 15.10
CA ALA A 157 -12.64 -9.08 15.94
C ALA A 157 -12.96 -7.69 15.35
N LEU A 158 -12.21 -7.22 14.35
CA LEU A 158 -12.46 -5.93 13.71
C LEU A 158 -13.46 -6.08 12.56
N SER A 159 -14.55 -5.29 12.60
CA SER A 159 -15.51 -5.19 11.50
C SER A 159 -14.95 -4.45 10.28
N ARG A 160 -13.99 -3.54 10.49
CA ARG A 160 -13.27 -2.82 9.45
C ARG A 160 -11.77 -2.79 9.78
N PRO A 161 -10.89 -3.05 8.80
CA PRO A 161 -9.45 -2.91 9.00
C PRO A 161 -9.07 -1.51 9.47
N LYS A 162 -8.01 -1.41 10.28
CA LYS A 162 -7.36 -0.11 10.51
C LYS A 162 -6.43 0.17 9.34
N ALA A 163 -6.44 1.40 8.83
CA ALA A 163 -5.67 1.76 7.66
C ALA A 163 -4.94 3.10 7.85
N SER A 164 -3.88 3.28 7.07
CA SER A 164 -3.12 4.51 6.93
C SER A 164 -2.77 4.70 5.47
N GLN A 165 -2.86 5.94 4.98
CA GLN A 165 -2.77 6.25 3.55
C GLN A 165 -1.86 7.43 3.27
N VAL A 166 -1.23 7.42 2.11
CA VAL A 166 -0.40 8.49 1.54
C VAL A 166 -0.70 8.65 0.06
N PHE A 167 -0.50 9.86 -0.45
CA PHE A 167 -0.70 10.16 -1.86
C PHE A 167 0.64 10.22 -2.59
N LEU A 168 0.79 9.40 -3.64
CA LEU A 168 1.91 9.45 -4.56
C LEU A 168 1.54 10.34 -5.75
N ALA A 169 2.32 11.39 -5.99
CA ALA A 169 2.18 12.23 -7.16
C ALA A 169 3.24 11.85 -8.21
N VAL A 170 2.84 11.57 -9.45
CA VAL A 170 3.77 11.34 -10.55
C VAL A 170 3.93 12.63 -11.34
N GLY A 171 5.14 13.18 -11.34
CA GLY A 171 5.50 14.37 -12.10
C GLY A 171 5.67 14.05 -13.59
N PRO A 172 5.58 15.07 -14.46
CA PRO A 172 5.97 14.91 -15.86
C PRO A 172 7.43 14.45 -15.93
N GLY A 173 7.69 13.40 -16.70
CA GLY A 173 9.07 12.96 -16.96
C GLY A 173 9.88 14.08 -17.65
N PRO A 174 11.21 13.95 -17.72
CA PRO A 174 12.05 14.93 -18.40
C PRO A 174 11.52 15.14 -19.84
N PRO A 175 11.44 16.39 -20.31
CA PRO A 175 10.95 16.68 -21.65
C PRO A 175 11.76 15.91 -22.68
N ASP A 176 11.06 15.24 -23.60
CA ASP A 176 11.70 14.50 -24.68
C ASP A 176 12.31 15.49 -25.68
N TRP A 177 13.58 15.82 -25.49
CA TRP A 177 14.32 16.71 -26.37
C TRP A 177 14.63 16.10 -27.73
N THR A 178 14.31 14.82 -27.96
CA THR A 178 14.62 14.12 -29.22
C THR A 178 14.08 14.87 -30.43
N VAL A 179 12.88 15.43 -30.34
CA VAL A 179 12.26 16.21 -31.42
C VAL A 179 13.02 17.50 -31.69
N LEU A 180 13.40 18.23 -30.62
CA LEU A 180 14.16 19.48 -30.73
C LEU A 180 15.58 19.23 -31.25
N VAL A 181 16.25 18.19 -30.77
CA VAL A 181 17.58 17.77 -31.23
C VAL A 181 17.53 17.37 -32.70
N ALA A 182 16.56 16.56 -33.11
CA ALA A 182 16.38 16.17 -34.52
C ALA A 182 16.16 17.39 -35.42
N LEU A 183 15.36 18.37 -34.97
CA LEU A 183 15.12 19.61 -35.72
C LEU A 183 16.40 20.43 -35.89
N VAL A 184 17.16 20.63 -34.80
CA VAL A 184 18.40 21.41 -34.80
C VAL A 184 19.47 20.75 -35.68
N VAL A 185 19.62 19.43 -35.59
CA VAL A 185 20.56 18.66 -36.42
C VAL A 185 20.18 18.73 -37.90
N SER A 186 18.89 18.66 -38.24
CA SER A 186 18.41 18.78 -39.62
C SER A 186 18.70 20.17 -40.21
N ILE A 187 18.40 21.24 -39.45
CA ILE A 187 18.67 22.63 -39.88
C ILE A 187 20.17 22.88 -40.00
N GLY A 188 20.95 22.43 -39.02
CA GLY A 188 22.41 22.54 -39.03
C GLY A 188 23.04 21.81 -40.22
N GLY A 189 22.61 20.58 -40.47
CA GLY A 189 23.05 19.80 -41.64
C GLY A 189 22.70 20.49 -42.96
N PHE A 190 21.49 21.03 -43.08
CA PHE A 190 21.07 21.75 -44.29
C PHE A 190 21.89 23.03 -44.51
N ALA A 191 22.13 23.81 -43.46
CA ALA A 191 22.96 25.02 -43.54
C ALA A 191 24.41 24.70 -43.94
N LEU A 192 24.99 23.64 -43.38
CA LEU A 192 26.33 23.18 -43.78
C LEU A 192 26.37 22.75 -45.24
N LEU A 193 25.36 22.03 -45.73
CA LEU A 193 25.26 21.66 -47.14
C LEU A 193 25.18 22.89 -48.05
N VAL A 194 24.39 23.91 -47.68
CA VAL A 194 24.30 25.16 -48.44
C VAL A 194 25.63 25.90 -48.46
N LEU A 195 26.33 25.99 -47.32
CA LEU A 195 27.66 26.61 -47.25
C LEU A 195 28.69 25.86 -48.08
N PHE A 196 28.65 24.53 -48.07
CA PHE A 196 29.53 23.68 -48.87
C PHE A 196 29.30 23.89 -50.37
N ILE A 197 28.04 23.89 -50.81
CA ILE A 197 27.66 24.19 -52.21
C ILE A 197 28.11 25.60 -52.59
N TYR A 198 27.89 26.60 -51.72
CA TYR A 198 28.32 27.98 -51.97
C TYR A 198 29.84 28.09 -52.10
N GLY A 199 30.59 27.44 -51.20
CA GLY A 199 32.05 27.36 -51.25
C GLY A 199 32.54 26.75 -52.55
N ILE A 200 31.93 25.63 -52.98
CA ILE A 200 32.21 24.99 -54.27
C ILE A 200 31.97 25.95 -55.44
N VAL A 201 30.81 26.61 -55.50
CA VAL A 201 30.45 27.56 -56.57
C VAL A 201 31.40 28.76 -56.59
N PHE A 202 31.75 29.30 -55.41
CA PHE A 202 32.72 30.38 -55.29
C PHE A 202 34.11 29.97 -55.77
N CYS A 203 34.57 28.77 -55.41
CA CYS A 203 35.81 28.18 -55.92
C CYS A 203 35.78 28.01 -57.43
N TYR A 204 34.67 27.51 -58.01
CA TYR A 204 34.51 27.38 -59.46
C TYR A 204 34.54 28.75 -60.16
N LYS A 205 33.82 29.77 -59.64
CA LYS A 205 33.85 31.12 -60.20
C LYS A 205 35.23 31.76 -60.10
N ARG A 206 35.94 31.57 -58.99
CA ARG A 206 37.31 32.08 -58.81
C ARG A 206 38.31 31.39 -59.73
N ARG A 207 38.08 30.11 -60.08
CA ARG A 207 38.89 29.35 -61.04
C ARG A 207 38.66 29.82 -62.49
N ILE A 208 37.42 30.15 -62.85
CA ILE A 208 37.05 30.66 -64.18
C ILE A 208 37.54 32.11 -64.41
N GLY A 209 37.67 32.91 -63.34
CA GLY A 209 38.32 34.23 -63.38
C GLY A 209 39.84 34.21 -63.57
N LYS A 210 40.48 33.02 -63.64
CA LYS A 210 41.91 32.83 -63.92
C LYS A 210 42.15 32.01 -65.19
N GLY A 211 41.35 32.24 -66.22
CA GLY A 211 41.56 31.71 -67.56
C GLY A 211 42.51 32.54 -68.43
N THR A 212 43.73 32.85 -67.97
CA THR A 212 44.97 33.03 -68.77
C THR A 212 46.10 33.56 -67.88
N PHE A 213 46.99 32.69 -67.40
CA PHE A 213 48.44 32.79 -67.62
C PHE A 213 49.13 31.53 -67.08
N HIS A 214 50.22 31.18 -67.75
CA HIS A 214 50.88 29.89 -67.77
C HIS A 214 51.65 29.56 -66.47
N SER A 215 51.69 28.25 -66.15
CA SER A 215 52.68 27.52 -65.32
C SER A 215 53.05 28.04 -63.92
N GLN A 216 52.73 27.26 -62.87
CA GLN A 216 53.64 26.27 -62.30
C GLN A 216 52.93 25.42 -61.23
N LEU A 217 53.35 24.16 -61.17
CA LEU A 217 52.96 23.10 -60.23
C LEU A 217 53.53 23.36 -58.82
N VAL A 218 53.05 22.55 -57.86
CA VAL A 218 53.43 22.44 -56.42
C VAL A 218 52.59 23.37 -55.53
N GLU A 219 51.73 22.96 -54.59
CA GLU A 219 51.42 21.72 -53.87
C GLU A 219 50.01 21.96 -53.28
N THR A 220 48.95 21.23 -53.63
CA THR A 220 48.44 20.07 -52.87
C THR A 220 48.69 20.14 -51.35
N SER A 221 48.04 21.05 -50.63
CA SER A 221 47.60 20.81 -49.24
C SER A 221 46.59 21.90 -48.84
N LEU A 222 45.65 21.57 -47.95
CA LEU A 222 44.63 22.47 -47.36
C LEU A 222 43.42 22.91 -48.23
N CYS A 223 42.75 21.97 -48.91
CA CYS A 223 41.32 22.16 -49.21
C CYS A 223 40.45 20.96 -48.78
N LEU A 224 41.01 20.02 -48.03
CA LEU A 224 40.34 18.77 -47.63
C LEU A 224 40.17 18.59 -46.12
N ASP A 225 40.46 19.61 -45.31
CA ASP A 225 40.18 19.59 -43.88
C ASP A 225 39.08 20.61 -43.55
N LEU A 226 37.83 20.32 -43.96
CA LEU A 226 36.59 20.86 -43.39
C LEU A 226 35.37 20.07 -43.91
#